data_AF-A0A8T6RF43-F1
#
_entry.id   AF-A0A8T6RF43-F1
#
_cell.length_a   1.000
_cell.length_b   1.000
_cell.length_c   1.000
_cell.angle_alpha   90.00
_cell.angle_beta   90.00
_cell.angle_gamma   90.00
#
_symmetry.space_group_name_H-M   'P 1'
#
loop_
_entity.id
_entity.type
_entity.pdbx_description
1 polymer ?
#
loop_
_entity_poly.entity_id
_entity_poly.type
_entity_poly.pdbx_seq_one_letter_code
_entity_poly.pdbx_strand_id
1 'polypeptide(L)'
;MKDQLELAFEKIRNPRMSAGLLLLHSLLAPLKGPVISPTKVRETVNRPIKERKLSKQSVTNAARRLEEAELIEREQGYSVNHGYIISMLLNSVIALSEKVDDLEEEIDNLKGVLSGPS
;
A
#
# COMPACT_ATOMS: atom_id res chain seq x y z
N MET A 1 18.22 -13.77 0.52
CA MET A 1 17.23 -12.69 0.27
C MET A 1 15.87 -13.04 0.83
N LYS A 2 15.26 -14.18 0.43
CA LYS A 2 13.96 -14.63 0.97
C LYS A 2 13.95 -14.72 2.50
N ASP A 3 14.89 -15.45 3.08
CA ASP A 3 14.97 -15.64 4.55
C ASP A 3 15.23 -14.33 5.31
N GLN A 4 15.93 -13.37 4.69
CA GLN A 4 16.17 -12.05 5.28
C GLN A 4 14.90 -11.18 5.27
N LEU A 5 14.07 -11.31 4.23
CA LEU A 5 12.77 -10.63 4.15
C LEU A 5 11.79 -11.22 5.14
N GLU A 6 11.76 -12.54 5.30
CA GLU A 6 10.94 -13.24 6.30
C GLU A 6 11.32 -12.79 7.71
N LEU A 7 12.61 -12.80 8.05
CA LEU A 7 13.10 -12.33 9.36
C LEU A 7 12.76 -10.85 9.61
N ALA A 8 12.83 -10.00 8.57
CA ALA A 8 12.45 -8.60 8.69
C ALA A 8 10.94 -8.44 8.96
N PHE A 9 10.10 -9.24 8.29
CA PHE A 9 8.66 -9.26 8.52
C PHE A 9 8.30 -9.73 9.92
N GLU A 10 8.90 -10.82 10.41
CA GLU A 10 8.69 -11.30 11.79
C GLU A 10 9.03 -10.22 12.83
N LYS A 11 10.15 -9.52 12.62
CA LYS A 11 10.55 -8.41 13.51
C LYS A 11 9.53 -7.28 13.49
N ILE A 12 9.04 -6.90 12.31
CA ILE A 12 8.06 -5.81 12.17
C ILE A 12 6.70 -6.19 12.78
N ARG A 13 6.29 -7.46 12.67
CA ARG A 13 5.05 -7.97 13.26
C ARG A 13 5.10 -8.10 14.78
N ASN A 14 6.27 -8.00 15.39
CA ASN A 14 6.39 -8.09 16.85
C ASN A 14 5.63 -6.93 17.52
N PRO A 15 4.68 -7.19 18.44
CA PRO A 15 3.91 -6.13 19.11
C PRO A 15 4.76 -5.09 19.84
N ARG A 16 5.99 -5.46 20.26
CA ARG A 16 6.96 -4.55 20.90
C ARG A 16 7.61 -3.58 19.91
N MET A 17 7.39 -3.74 18.61
CA MET A 17 7.94 -2.91 17.53
C MET A 17 6.98 -1.81 17.05
N SER A 18 5.90 -1.52 17.80
CA SER A 18 4.98 -0.42 17.50
C SER A 18 5.69 0.93 17.30
N ALA A 19 6.68 1.25 18.13
CA ALA A 19 7.53 2.43 17.95
C ALA A 19 8.41 2.36 16.68
N GLY A 20 8.84 1.16 16.29
CA GLY A 20 9.63 0.93 15.08
C GLY A 20 8.81 1.14 13.80
N LEU A 21 7.55 0.71 13.79
CA LEU A 21 6.60 0.99 12.70
C LEU A 21 6.35 2.49 12.54
N LEU A 22 6.10 3.20 13.65
CA LEU A 22 5.93 4.65 13.64
C LEU A 22 7.18 5.38 13.12
N LEU A 23 8.37 4.94 13.52
CA LEU A 23 9.63 5.45 13.00
C LEU A 23 9.73 5.21 11.49
N LEU A 24 9.43 4.01 11.01
CA LEU A 24 9.47 3.68 9.59
C LEU A 24 8.49 4.56 8.79
N HIS A 25 7.25 4.73 9.25
CA HIS A 25 6.28 5.63 8.61
C HIS A 25 6.79 7.07 8.56
N SER A 26 7.41 7.56 9.64
CA SER A 26 7.98 8.91 9.69
C SER A 26 9.12 9.09 8.68
N LEU A 27 9.96 8.07 8.49
CA LEU A 27 11.05 8.07 7.52
C LEU A 27 10.56 7.92 6.08
N LEU A 28 9.42 7.26 5.87
CA LEU A 28 8.78 7.13 4.56
C LEU A 28 8.05 8.40 4.15
N ALA A 29 7.45 9.14 5.08
CA ALA A 29 6.65 10.34 4.81
C ALA A 29 7.24 11.35 3.79
N PRO A 30 8.55 11.70 3.83
CA PRO A 30 9.12 12.64 2.85
C PRO A 30 9.37 12.02 1.45
N LEU A 31 9.24 10.69 1.28
CA LEU A 31 9.52 10.02 0.01
C LEU A 31 8.42 10.30 -1.01
N LYS A 32 8.72 11.22 -1.93
CA LYS A 32 7.85 11.59 -3.04
C LYS A 32 8.50 11.25 -4.37
N GLY A 33 7.66 11.03 -5.37
CA GLY A 33 8.10 10.87 -6.75
C GLY A 33 8.49 12.20 -7.39
N PRO A 34 9.09 12.13 -8.60
CA PRO A 34 9.38 13.33 -9.36
C PRO A 34 8.07 14.07 -9.70
N VAL A 35 8.13 15.41 -9.67
CA VAL A 35 7.00 16.25 -10.06
C VAL A 35 6.82 16.20 -11.58
N ILE A 36 5.60 15.90 -12.02
CA ILE A 36 5.20 15.80 -13.42
C ILE A 36 4.19 16.90 -13.74
N SER A 37 4.43 17.64 -14.82
CA SER A 37 3.51 18.70 -15.23
C SER A 37 2.13 18.16 -15.65
N PRO A 38 1.04 18.91 -15.41
CA PRO A 38 -0.30 18.50 -15.84
C PRO A 38 -0.44 18.19 -17.32
N THR A 39 0.29 18.93 -18.16
CA THR A 39 0.29 18.70 -19.61
C THR A 39 0.89 17.32 -19.93
N LYS A 40 2.04 16.99 -19.35
CA LYS A 40 2.71 15.70 -19.56
C LYS A 40 1.90 14.51 -19.02
N VAL A 41 1.23 14.67 -17.89
CA VAL A 41 0.30 13.64 -17.37
C VAL A 41 -0.83 13.38 -18.36
N ARG A 42 -1.49 14.44 -18.86
CA ARG A 42 -2.58 14.29 -19.84
C ARG A 42 -2.14 13.62 -21.14
N GLU A 43 -0.95 13.97 -21.65
CA GLU A 43 -0.38 13.33 -22.83
C GLU A 43 -0.13 11.84 -22.60
N THR A 44 0.43 11.49 -21.44
CA THR A 44 0.77 10.10 -21.09
C THR A 44 -0.47 9.25 -20.92
N VAL A 45 -1.48 9.75 -20.20
CA VAL A 45 -2.74 9.03 -19.96
C VAL A 45 -3.55 8.83 -21.24
N ASN A 46 -3.48 9.76 -22.19
CA ASN A 46 -4.19 9.66 -23.47
C ASN A 46 -3.41 8.90 -24.57
N ARG A 47 -2.12 8.61 -24.37
CA ARG A 47 -1.29 7.88 -25.35
C ARG A 47 -1.77 6.44 -25.61
N PRO A 48 -2.09 5.61 -24.60
CA PRO A 48 -2.51 4.22 -24.84
C PRO A 48 -3.95 4.09 -25.35
N ILE A 49 -4.82 5.07 -25.10
CA ILE A 49 -6.25 4.97 -25.44
C ILE A 49 -6.48 5.45 -26.87
N LYS A 50 -6.31 4.54 -27.85
CA LYS A 50 -6.57 4.83 -29.28
C LYS A 50 -8.03 5.18 -29.57
N GLU A 51 -8.97 4.74 -28.73
CA GLU A 51 -10.41 4.82 -29.04
C GLU A 51 -11.18 5.90 -28.24
N ARG A 52 -10.64 6.38 -27.12
CA ARG A 52 -11.34 7.36 -26.28
C ARG A 52 -10.38 8.21 -25.45
N LYS A 53 -10.03 9.39 -25.96
CA LYS A 53 -9.27 10.38 -25.18
C LYS A 53 -10.10 10.85 -23.98
N LEU A 54 -9.49 10.83 -22.80
CA LEU A 54 -10.07 11.42 -21.60
C LEU A 54 -10.08 12.94 -21.73
N SER A 55 -11.20 13.56 -21.33
CA SER A 55 -11.31 15.01 -21.26
C SER A 55 -10.41 15.58 -20.15
N LYS A 56 -10.06 16.87 -20.26
CA LYS A 56 -9.32 17.59 -19.21
C LYS A 56 -10.01 17.48 -17.85
N GLN A 57 -11.34 17.58 -17.83
CA GLN A 57 -12.14 17.50 -16.62
C GLN A 57 -12.11 16.10 -16.01
N SER A 58 -12.19 15.04 -16.81
CA SER A 58 -12.08 13.67 -16.32
C SER A 58 -10.73 13.40 -15.66
N VAL A 59 -9.62 13.83 -16.29
CA VAL A 59 -8.28 13.70 -15.71
C VAL A 59 -8.15 14.50 -14.41
N THR A 60 -8.68 15.73 -14.38
CA THR A 60 -8.66 16.59 -13.17
C THR A 60 -9.46 15.97 -12.02
N ASN A 61 -10.62 15.39 -12.32
CA ASN A 61 -11.46 14.74 -11.30
C ASN A 61 -10.82 13.46 -10.76
N ALA A 62 -10.18 12.66 -11.61
CA ALA A 62 -9.42 11.49 -11.16
C ALA A 62 -8.24 11.91 -10.27
N ALA A 63 -7.48 12.91 -10.71
CA ALA A 63 -6.41 13.51 -9.93
C ALA A 63 -6.86 13.99 -8.55
N ARG A 64 -8.00 14.69 -8.45
CA ARG A 64 -8.55 15.13 -7.17
C ARG A 64 -8.84 13.97 -6.23
N ARG A 65 -9.46 12.90 -6.74
CA ARG A 65 -9.76 11.71 -5.92
C ARG A 65 -8.50 11.01 -5.42
N LEU A 66 -7.44 10.98 -6.24
CA LEU A 66 -6.15 10.41 -5.85
C LEU A 66 -5.44 11.26 -4.80
N GLU A 67 -5.57 12.59 -4.86
CA GLU A 67 -5.06 13.52 -3.86
C GLU A 67 -5.84 13.43 -2.55
N GLU A 68 -7.18 13.33 -2.61
CA GLU A 68 -8.03 13.07 -1.43
C GLU A 68 -7.71 11.74 -0.74
N ALA A 69 -7.20 10.77 -1.50
CA ALA A 69 -6.70 9.50 -0.99
C ALA A 69 -5.21 9.55 -0.58
N GLU A 70 -4.58 10.72 -0.60
CA GLU A 70 -3.16 10.98 -0.27
C GLU A 70 -2.15 10.23 -1.15
N LEU A 71 -2.59 9.63 -2.26
CA LEU A 71 -1.75 8.85 -3.17
C LEU A 71 -0.85 9.74 -4.04
N ILE A 72 -1.29 10.98 -4.28
CA ILE A 72 -0.54 11.98 -5.03
C ILE A 72 -0.65 13.34 -4.36
N GLU A 73 0.28 14.23 -4.67
CA GLU A 73 0.19 15.66 -4.38
C GLU A 73 0.09 16.45 -5.68
N ARG A 74 -0.54 17.63 -5.60
CA ARG A 74 -0.82 18.46 -6.77
C ARG A 74 -0.34 19.91 -6.70
N GLU A 75 0.24 20.35 -5.57
CA GLU A 75 0.60 21.76 -5.35
C GLU A 75 1.52 22.35 -6.43
N GLN A 76 2.59 21.64 -6.81
CA GLN A 76 3.55 22.11 -7.83
C GLN A 76 3.45 21.33 -9.16
N GLY A 77 2.36 20.60 -9.36
CA GLY A 77 2.26 19.54 -10.37
C GLY A 77 2.01 18.19 -9.69
N TYR A 78 2.02 17.12 -10.47
CA TYR A 78 1.66 15.80 -9.99
C TYR A 78 2.88 15.03 -9.48
N SER A 79 2.90 14.66 -8.21
CA SER A 79 3.90 13.74 -7.64
C SER A 79 3.23 12.62 -6.89
N VAL A 80 3.75 11.40 -7.05
CA VAL A 80 3.27 10.23 -6.30
C VAL A 80 3.81 10.29 -4.87
N ASN A 81 2.95 10.02 -3.90
CA ASN A 81 3.36 9.88 -2.50
C ASN A 81 3.86 8.45 -2.24
N HIS A 82 5.10 8.16 -2.65
CA HIS A 82 5.67 6.81 -2.52
C HIS A 82 5.68 6.33 -1.07
N GLY A 83 6.03 7.22 -0.13
CA GLY A 83 6.06 6.90 1.29
C GLY A 83 4.72 6.43 1.83
N TYR A 84 3.64 7.13 1.47
CA TYR A 84 2.28 6.75 1.85
C TYR A 84 1.86 5.42 1.22
N ILE A 85 2.12 5.20 -0.07
CA ILE A 85 1.82 3.95 -0.76
C ILE A 85 2.55 2.77 -0.11
N ILE A 86 3.84 2.92 0.17
CA ILE A 86 4.64 1.88 0.84
C ILE A 86 4.07 1.59 2.22
N SER A 87 3.72 2.63 2.99
CA SER A 87 3.11 2.48 4.32
C SER A 87 1.78 1.74 4.27
N MET A 88 0.91 2.09 3.33
CA MET A 88 -0.39 1.43 3.12
C MET A 88 -0.21 -0.05 2.75
N LEU A 89 0.73 -0.36 1.86
CA LEU A 89 1.04 -1.73 1.47
C LEU A 89 1.61 -2.54 2.65
N LEU A 90 2.54 -1.98 3.41
CA LEU A 90 3.10 -2.62 4.59
C LEU A 90 2.02 -2.98 5.60
N ASN A 91 1.14 -2.02 5.93
CA ASN A 91 0.04 -2.23 6.86
C ASN A 91 -0.94 -3.29 6.35
N SER A 92 -1.22 -3.29 5.05
CA SER A 92 -2.10 -4.29 4.42
C SER A 92 -1.50 -5.70 4.49
N VAL A 93 -0.18 -5.84 4.29
CA VAL A 93 0.50 -7.14 4.39
C VAL A 93 0.54 -7.63 5.84
N ILE A 94 0.82 -6.75 6.81
CA ILE A 94 0.78 -7.12 8.24
C ILE A 94 -0.62 -7.63 8.62
N ALA A 95 -1.68 -6.87 8.26
CA ALA A 95 -3.06 -7.25 8.57
C ALA A 95 -3.49 -8.54 7.87
N LEU A 96 -3.04 -8.79 6.63
CA LEU A 96 -3.30 -10.05 5.94
C LEU A 96 -2.59 -11.21 6.64
N SER A 97 -1.36 -11.00 7.11
CA SER A 97 -0.61 -12.04 7.82
C SER A 97 -1.27 -12.40 9.15
N GLU A 98 -1.77 -11.43 9.90
CA GLU A 98 -2.54 -11.68 11.14
C GLU A 98 -3.80 -12.50 10.85
N LYS A 99 -4.55 -12.16 9.79
CA LYS A 99 -5.73 -12.94 9.39
C LYS A 99 -5.40 -14.38 9.00
N VAL A 100 -4.23 -14.62 8.39
CA VAL A 100 -3.78 -15.98 8.05
C VAL A 100 -3.50 -16.76 9.34
N ASP A 101 -2.77 -16.17 10.28
CA ASP A 101 -2.48 -16.81 11.57
C ASP A 101 -3.78 -17.17 12.33
N ASP A 102 -4.76 -16.26 12.36
CA ASP A 102 -6.07 -16.49 12.98
C ASP A 102 -6.81 -17.68 12.32
N LEU A 103 -6.77 -17.76 10.98
CA LEU A 103 -7.39 -18.86 10.22
C LEU A 103 -6.68 -20.19 10.44
N GLU A 104 -5.34 -20.18 10.55
CA GLU A 104 -4.56 -21.37 10.87
C GLU A 104 -4.90 -21.92 12.26
N GLU A 105 -5.05 -21.04 13.26
CA GLU A 105 -5.49 -21.42 14.61
C GLU A 105 -6.92 -21.99 14.59
N GLU A 106 -7.85 -21.37 13.86
CA GLU A 106 -9.22 -21.87 13.71
C GLU A 106 -9.24 -23.28 13.09
N ILE A 107 -8.45 -23.50 12.04
CA ILE A 107 -8.32 -24.81 11.38
C ILE A 107 -7.79 -25.87 12.36
N ASP A 108 -6.78 -25.56 13.15
CA ASP A 108 -6.19 -26.51 14.08
C ASP A 108 -7.12 -26.83 15.24
N ASN A 109 -7.89 -25.85 15.73
CA ASN A 109 -8.97 -26.08 16.68
C ASN A 109 -10.04 -27.04 16.11
N LEU A 110 -10.45 -26.86 14.86
CA LEU A 110 -11.41 -27.75 14.19
C LEU A 110 -10.87 -29.17 14.03
N LYS A 111 -9.59 -29.34 13.65
CA LYS A 111 -8.94 -30.66 13.58
C LYS A 111 -8.88 -31.33 14.95
N GLY A 112 -8.57 -30.57 16.00
CA GLY A 112 -8.55 -31.06 17.38
C GLY A 112 -9.91 -31.58 17.84
N VAL A 113 -10.99 -30.87 17.49
CA VAL A 113 -12.37 -31.29 17.77
C VAL A 113 -12.78 -32.54 16.98
N LEU A 114 -12.36 -32.64 15.71
CA LEU A 114 -12.66 -33.80 14.85
C LEU A 114 -11.87 -35.05 15.24
N SER A 115 -10.74 -34.90 15.93
CA SER A 115 -9.87 -35.99 16.36
C SER A 115 -10.18 -36.51 17.78
N GLY A 116 -11.45 -36.48 18.20
CA GLY A 116 -11.93 -36.73 19.57
C GLY A 116 -11.31 -37.92 20.33
N PRO A 117 -11.44 -37.96 21.67
CA PRO A 117 -10.67 -38.84 22.54
C PRO A 117 -10.92 -40.31 22.19
N SER A 118 -9.83 -41.04 21.98
CA SER A 118 -9.83 -42.50 21.83
C SER A 118 -10.31 -43.19 23.10
#